data_AF-A0A3N4IFY2-F1
#
_entry.id   AF-A0A3N4IFY2-F1
#
_cell.length_a   1.000
_cell.length_b   1.000
_cell.length_c   1.000
_cell.angle_alpha   90.00
_cell.angle_beta   90.00
_cell.angle_gamma   90.00
#
_symmetry.space_group_name_H-M   'P 1'
#
loop_
_entity.id
_entity.type
_entity.pdbx_description
1 polymer ?
#
loop_
_entity_poly.entity_id
_entity_poly.type
_entity_poly.pdbx_seq_one_letter_code
_entity_poly.pdbx_strand_id
1 'polypeptide(L)'
;MRLPLKRISAVVRHGNLAARTATTTSRLPQATPIQAQQHQRSASRLASALHKVVDAMTAPLEKTPLNPAGTTEEKLIFAPPEDQYRKGALDREHLDPDPVIQFHKWFKEAQASTDQAEALTLSTAHLPSGRVSSRIVYMKELTHLGFVVYSNFATSQKAEDLRTNPHASLSFWWKELERQVRVEGVCERISKEESQAYFDTRGRGSRIGAWASKQSQVIESREVLEGWGKEKIEVPEYWGGLRIRPLRVEFWQGRESRLHDRFEYVRDTVDGEWRINRLSP
;
A
#
# COMPACT_ATOMS: atom_id res chain seq x y z
N MET A 1 19.29 -0.84 46.85
CA MET A 1 18.07 -1.50 47.39
C MET A 1 17.84 -2.76 46.56
N ARG A 2 18.31 -3.92 47.04
CA ARG A 2 18.29 -5.22 46.35
C ARG A 2 17.10 -6.04 46.88
N LEU A 3 16.31 -6.64 45.99
CA LEU A 3 15.33 -7.68 46.34
C LEU A 3 15.74 -9.01 45.68
N PRO A 4 15.51 -10.18 46.32
CA PRO A 4 16.30 -11.38 46.04
C PRO A 4 15.59 -12.42 45.15
N LEU A 5 16.43 -13.11 44.36
CA LEU A 5 16.14 -14.36 43.65
C LEU A 5 15.88 -15.51 44.64
N LYS A 6 14.75 -16.21 44.50
CA LYS A 6 14.54 -17.52 45.15
C LYS A 6 14.93 -18.65 44.18
N ARG A 7 15.99 -19.37 44.55
CA ARG A 7 16.32 -20.72 44.07
C ARG A 7 15.33 -21.72 44.67
N ILE A 8 14.86 -22.68 43.88
CA ILE A 8 14.38 -23.97 44.39
C ILE A 8 15.06 -25.08 43.59
N SER A 9 15.72 -25.96 44.34
CA SER A 9 16.55 -27.06 43.89
C SER A 9 15.74 -28.24 43.37
N ALA A 10 16.37 -28.99 42.46
CA ALA A 10 15.94 -30.27 41.95
C ALA A 10 15.90 -31.36 43.04
N VAL A 11 14.94 -32.27 42.93
CA VAL A 11 14.99 -33.60 43.55
C VAL A 11 14.84 -34.62 42.42
N VAL A 12 15.93 -35.36 42.19
CA VAL A 12 15.99 -36.53 41.33
C VAL A 12 15.41 -37.71 42.11
N ARG A 13 14.45 -38.44 41.53
CA ARG A 13 14.13 -39.82 41.92
C ARG A 13 14.15 -40.70 40.68
N HIS A 14 15.06 -41.66 40.68
CA HIS A 14 15.10 -42.77 39.74
C HIS A 14 13.91 -43.71 40.00
N GLY A 15 13.21 -44.07 38.93
CA GLY A 15 12.17 -45.09 38.92
C GLY A 15 12.15 -45.75 37.54
N ASN A 16 12.81 -46.89 37.45
CA ASN A 16 12.89 -47.76 36.28
C ASN A 16 11.57 -48.53 36.17
N LEU A 17 10.80 -48.43 35.07
CA LEU A 17 9.78 -49.45 34.74
C LEU A 17 9.42 -49.45 33.25
N ALA A 18 9.83 -50.53 32.59
CA ALA A 18 9.24 -51.22 31.44
C ALA A 18 8.56 -50.42 30.30
N ALA A 19 9.18 -50.53 29.12
CA ALA A 19 8.58 -50.19 27.83
C ALA A 19 7.25 -50.93 27.59
N ARG A 20 6.18 -50.17 27.39
CA ARG A 20 4.95 -50.61 26.71
C ARG A 20 4.76 -49.74 25.49
N THR A 21 4.83 -50.34 24.30
CA THR A 21 4.42 -49.76 23.04
C THR A 21 2.91 -49.52 23.05
N ALA A 22 2.49 -48.25 23.08
CA ALA A 22 1.10 -47.84 22.90
C ALA A 22 1.01 -46.92 21.68
N THR A 23 0.49 -47.46 20.58
CA THR A 23 0.08 -46.73 19.39
C THR A 23 -1.05 -45.78 19.78
N THR A 24 -0.74 -44.50 19.97
CA THR A 24 -1.75 -43.48 20.27
C THR A 24 -2.22 -42.87 18.96
N THR A 25 -3.33 -43.38 18.42
CA THR A 25 -4.10 -42.71 17.38
C THR A 25 -4.82 -41.52 18.04
N SER A 26 -4.28 -40.32 17.86
CA SER A 26 -4.93 -39.07 18.27
C SER A 26 -6.23 -38.89 17.47
N ARG A 27 -7.37 -39.29 18.04
CA ARG A 27 -8.69 -38.91 17.53
C ARG A 27 -8.88 -37.41 17.77
N LEU A 28 -9.01 -36.64 16.68
CA LEU A 28 -9.55 -35.28 16.74
C LEU A 28 -10.92 -35.33 17.45
N PRO A 29 -11.22 -34.38 18.34
CA PRO A 29 -12.52 -34.34 19.01
C PRO A 29 -13.61 -34.17 17.94
N GLN A 30 -14.51 -35.16 17.87
CA GLN A 30 -15.70 -35.05 17.02
C GLN A 30 -16.59 -33.96 17.59
N ALA A 31 -16.98 -33.00 16.75
CA ALA A 31 -17.93 -31.96 17.12
C ALA A 31 -19.18 -32.61 17.71
N THR A 32 -19.64 -32.12 18.86
CA THR A 32 -20.88 -32.60 19.45
C THR A 32 -22.04 -32.36 18.47
N PRO A 33 -23.13 -33.15 18.51
CA PRO A 33 -24.26 -32.99 17.58
C PRO A 33 -24.80 -31.55 17.51
N ILE A 34 -24.72 -30.82 18.62
CA ILE A 34 -25.12 -29.40 18.73
C ILE A 34 -24.15 -28.47 17.97
N GLN A 35 -22.83 -28.69 18.09
CA GLN A 35 -21.82 -27.93 17.35
C GLN A 35 -21.90 -28.22 15.84
N ALA A 36 -22.09 -29.49 15.45
CA ALA A 36 -22.28 -29.86 14.04
C ALA A 36 -23.54 -29.20 13.43
N GLN A 37 -24.65 -29.15 14.18
CA GLN A 37 -25.86 -28.44 13.75
C GLN A 37 -25.67 -26.92 13.68
N GLN A 38 -24.93 -26.32 14.61
CA GLN A 38 -24.61 -24.89 14.54
C GLN A 38 -23.72 -24.55 13.33
N HIS A 39 -22.70 -25.37 13.05
CA HIS A 39 -21.85 -25.21 11.86
C HIS A 39 -22.66 -25.39 10.56
N GLN A 40 -23.55 -26.38 10.48
CA GLN A 40 -24.44 -26.56 9.32
C GLN A 40 -25.41 -25.39 9.13
N ARG A 41 -25.99 -24.84 10.21
CA ARG A 41 -26.88 -23.67 10.15
C ARG A 41 -26.15 -22.40 9.72
N SER A 42 -24.92 -22.19 10.20
CA SER A 42 -24.09 -21.05 9.79
C SER A 42 -23.66 -21.17 8.32
N ALA A 43 -23.24 -22.36 7.87
CA ALA A 43 -22.91 -22.63 6.47
C ALA A 43 -24.13 -22.47 5.54
N SER A 44 -25.32 -22.94 5.97
CA SER A 44 -26.58 -22.77 5.23
C SER A 44 -27.00 -21.30 5.12
N ARG A 45 -26.81 -20.50 6.17
CA ARG A 45 -27.05 -19.05 6.13
C ARG A 45 -26.10 -18.33 5.18
N LEU A 46 -24.82 -18.68 5.19
CA LEU A 46 -23.83 -18.14 4.24
C LEU A 46 -24.15 -18.55 2.80
N ALA A 47 -24.52 -19.81 2.56
CA ALA A 47 -24.92 -20.29 1.23
C ALA A 47 -26.20 -19.61 0.72
N SER A 48 -27.19 -19.40 1.59
CA SER A 48 -28.41 -18.67 1.22
C SER A 48 -28.15 -17.18 0.97
N ALA A 49 -27.27 -16.56 1.74
CA ALA A 49 -26.83 -15.19 1.51
C ALA A 49 -26.10 -15.06 0.17
N LEU A 50 -25.21 -16.01 -0.15
CA LEU A 50 -24.52 -16.07 -1.44
C LEU A 50 -25.49 -16.26 -2.61
N HIS A 51 -26.48 -17.16 -2.49
CA HIS A 51 -27.49 -17.37 -3.55
C HIS A 51 -28.32 -16.10 -3.81
N LYS A 52 -28.77 -15.41 -2.75
CA LYS A 52 -29.52 -14.16 -2.89
C LYS A 52 -28.70 -13.04 -3.52
N VAL A 53 -27.40 -13.00 -3.26
CA VAL A 53 -26.49 -12.04 -3.92
C VAL A 53 -26.35 -12.38 -5.40
N VAL A 54 -26.15 -13.66 -5.75
CA VAL A 54 -26.07 -14.10 -7.15
C VAL A 54 -27.36 -13.80 -7.92
N ASP A 55 -28.53 -14.10 -7.34
CA ASP A 55 -29.83 -13.79 -7.96
C ASP A 55 -29.99 -12.29 -8.21
N ALA A 56 -29.64 -11.46 -7.22
CA ALA A 56 -29.69 -10.00 -7.35
C ALA A 56 -28.71 -9.45 -8.41
N MET A 57 -27.56 -10.10 -8.63
CA MET A 57 -26.59 -9.73 -9.66
C MET A 57 -27.02 -10.10 -11.08
N THR A 58 -27.96 -11.05 -11.24
CA THR A 58 -28.45 -11.50 -12.55
C THR A 58 -29.76 -10.84 -12.99
N ALA A 59 -30.39 -10.04 -12.13
CA ALA A 59 -31.64 -9.36 -12.44
C ALA A 59 -31.45 -8.24 -13.48
N PRO A 60 -32.42 -8.01 -14.40
CA PRO A 60 -32.35 -6.91 -15.37
C PRO A 60 -32.31 -5.54 -14.69
N LEU A 61 -31.40 -4.66 -15.14
CA LEU A 61 -31.27 -3.29 -14.65
C LEU A 61 -32.43 -2.42 -15.16
N GLU A 62 -33.41 -2.11 -14.30
CA GLU A 62 -34.32 -0.99 -14.55
C GLU A 62 -33.54 0.33 -14.38
N LYS A 63 -33.51 1.18 -15.41
CA LYS A 63 -32.86 2.49 -15.37
C LYS A 63 -33.68 3.44 -14.49
N THR A 64 -33.36 3.54 -13.21
CA THR A 64 -33.88 4.58 -12.34
C THR A 64 -33.36 5.95 -12.80
N PRO A 65 -34.20 7.01 -12.85
CA PRO A 65 -33.74 8.34 -13.25
C PRO A 65 -32.60 8.85 -12.34
N LEU A 66 -31.64 9.55 -12.97
CA LEU A 66 -30.42 10.13 -12.36
C LEU A 66 -30.69 11.17 -11.25
N ASN A 67 -31.94 11.48 -10.95
CA ASN A 67 -32.29 12.25 -9.76
C ASN A 67 -33.47 11.55 -9.08
N PRO A 68 -33.33 11.01 -7.87
CA PRO A 68 -34.50 10.53 -7.14
C PRO A 68 -35.41 11.74 -6.93
N ALA A 69 -36.57 11.73 -7.58
CA ALA A 69 -37.58 12.77 -7.41
C ALA A 69 -37.91 12.84 -5.91
N GLY A 70 -37.48 13.91 -5.22
CA GLY A 70 -37.77 14.10 -3.80
C GLY A 70 -36.65 14.65 -2.91
N THR A 71 -35.43 14.92 -3.40
CA THR A 71 -34.41 15.60 -2.57
C THR A 71 -34.51 17.12 -2.72
N THR A 72 -34.67 17.83 -1.60
CA THR A 72 -34.77 19.30 -1.53
C THR A 72 -33.45 20.02 -1.76
N GLU A 73 -32.32 19.31 -1.75
CA GLU A 73 -31.00 19.88 -1.99
C GLU A 73 -30.55 19.62 -3.43
N GLU A 74 -30.13 20.70 -4.10
CA GLU A 74 -29.50 20.65 -5.41
C GLU A 74 -28.11 20.02 -5.29
N LYS A 75 -27.91 18.92 -5.99
CA LYS A 75 -26.61 18.24 -6.01
C LYS A 75 -25.76 18.91 -7.09
N LEU A 76 -24.69 19.58 -6.66
CA LEU A 76 -23.72 20.18 -7.58
C LEU A 76 -23.02 19.14 -8.47
N ILE A 77 -22.87 17.91 -7.98
CA ILE A 77 -22.38 16.74 -8.72
C ILE A 77 -23.21 15.55 -8.29
N PHE A 78 -23.75 14.79 -9.26
CA PHE A 78 -24.41 13.52 -9.02
C PHE A 78 -23.63 12.37 -9.66
N ALA A 79 -23.82 11.15 -9.15
CA ALA A 79 -23.09 9.98 -9.60
C ALA A 79 -23.33 9.74 -11.11
N PRO A 80 -22.26 9.48 -11.88
CA PRO A 80 -22.40 9.07 -13.27
C PRO A 80 -23.06 7.68 -13.37
N PRO A 81 -23.49 7.27 -14.58
CA PRO A 81 -23.88 5.89 -14.84
C PRO A 81 -22.79 4.90 -14.43
N GLU A 82 -23.20 3.70 -14.05
CA GLU A 82 -22.27 2.70 -13.55
C GLU A 82 -21.41 2.10 -14.68
N ASP A 83 -20.10 2.24 -14.54
CA ASP A 83 -19.10 1.52 -15.32
C ASP A 83 -18.59 0.30 -14.51
N GLN A 84 -18.41 -0.83 -15.19
CA GLN A 84 -17.98 -2.09 -14.58
C GLN A 84 -16.53 -2.44 -14.95
N TYR A 85 -15.78 -2.98 -13.99
CA TYR A 85 -14.40 -3.41 -14.18
C TYR A 85 -14.31 -4.87 -14.67
N ARG A 86 -13.56 -5.11 -15.73
CA ARG A 86 -13.47 -6.40 -16.45
C ARG A 86 -12.07 -6.81 -16.88
N LYS A 87 -11.02 -6.02 -16.59
CA LYS A 87 -9.67 -6.18 -17.16
C LYS A 87 -8.81 -7.25 -16.50
N GLY A 88 -9.20 -7.77 -15.33
CA GLY A 88 -8.43 -8.81 -14.65
C GLY A 88 -9.12 -9.37 -13.41
N ALA A 89 -8.46 -10.33 -12.79
CA ALA A 89 -8.80 -10.89 -11.48
C ALA A 89 -7.51 -11.06 -10.67
N LEU A 90 -7.63 -11.12 -9.35
CA LEU A 90 -6.50 -11.36 -8.46
C LEU A 90 -6.85 -12.46 -7.46
N ASP A 91 -6.10 -13.54 -7.50
CA ASP A 91 -6.25 -14.69 -6.61
C ASP A 91 -5.00 -14.88 -5.76
N ARG A 92 -5.16 -15.54 -4.61
CA ARG A 92 -4.07 -15.68 -3.63
C ARG A 92 -2.90 -16.48 -4.20
N GLU A 93 -3.18 -17.45 -5.06
CA GLU A 93 -2.23 -18.36 -5.67
C GLU A 93 -1.32 -17.66 -6.69
N HIS A 94 -1.75 -16.48 -7.18
CA HIS A 94 -1.00 -15.68 -8.15
C HIS A 94 -0.12 -14.61 -7.50
N LEU A 95 -0.15 -14.52 -6.16
CA LEU A 95 0.61 -13.55 -5.38
C LEU A 95 2.01 -14.06 -5.08
N ASP A 96 3.00 -13.22 -5.35
CA ASP A 96 4.35 -13.43 -4.83
C ASP A 96 4.38 -13.23 -3.30
N PRO A 97 5.11 -14.05 -2.52
CA PRO A 97 5.28 -13.82 -1.08
C PRO A 97 5.92 -12.47 -0.72
N ASP A 98 6.72 -11.89 -1.63
CA ASP A 98 7.34 -10.58 -1.48
C ASP A 98 6.53 -9.50 -2.23
N PRO A 99 5.96 -8.49 -1.53
CA PRO A 99 5.19 -7.44 -2.19
C PRO A 99 6.01 -6.56 -3.12
N VAL A 100 7.34 -6.47 -2.95
CA VAL A 100 8.21 -5.72 -3.87
C VAL A 100 8.32 -6.45 -5.21
N ILE A 101 8.44 -7.78 -5.18
CA ILE A 101 8.46 -8.61 -6.40
C ILE A 101 7.08 -8.57 -7.07
N GLN A 102 6.01 -8.71 -6.28
CA GLN A 102 4.63 -8.58 -6.79
C GLN A 102 4.39 -7.21 -7.45
N PHE A 103 4.85 -6.12 -6.82
CA PHE A 103 4.75 -4.78 -7.39
C PHE A 103 5.54 -4.67 -8.69
N HIS A 104 6.78 -5.17 -8.73
CA HIS A 104 7.61 -5.12 -9.92
C HIS A 104 6.96 -5.82 -11.12
N LYS A 105 6.29 -6.96 -10.89
CA LYS A 105 5.49 -7.65 -11.92
C LYS A 105 4.39 -6.75 -12.47
N TRP A 106 3.54 -6.20 -11.59
CA TRP A 106 2.44 -5.31 -12.00
C TRP A 106 2.93 -4.02 -12.65
N PHE A 107 4.05 -3.48 -12.17
CA PHE A 107 4.65 -2.27 -12.72
C PHE A 107 5.12 -2.47 -14.16
N LYS A 108 5.72 -3.62 -14.50
CA LYS A 108 6.06 -3.96 -15.90
C LYS A 108 4.84 -4.01 -16.81
N GLU A 109 3.74 -4.60 -16.32
CA GLU A 109 2.48 -4.63 -17.06
C GLU A 109 1.90 -3.22 -17.25
N ALA A 110 2.00 -2.37 -16.23
CA ALA A 110 1.59 -0.97 -16.29
C ALA A 110 2.43 -0.16 -17.28
N GLN A 111 3.75 -0.35 -17.31
CA GLN A 111 4.64 0.30 -18.29
C GLN A 111 4.29 -0.03 -19.74
N ALA A 112 3.75 -1.22 -19.99
CA ALA A 112 3.27 -1.60 -21.32
C ALA A 112 1.88 -1.00 -21.67
N SER A 113 1.19 -0.44 -20.68
CA SER A 113 -0.21 0.02 -20.80
C SER A 113 -0.37 1.53 -20.73
N THR A 114 0.57 2.25 -20.10
CA THR A 114 0.51 3.71 -19.93
C THR A 114 1.91 4.33 -19.91
N ASP A 115 2.03 5.54 -20.46
CA ASP A 115 3.29 6.30 -20.49
C ASP A 115 3.70 6.87 -19.13
N GLN A 116 2.83 6.76 -18.11
CA GLN A 116 3.04 7.35 -16.78
C GLN A 116 2.87 6.33 -15.67
N ALA A 117 3.29 5.08 -15.89
CA ALA A 117 3.17 4.01 -14.92
C ALA A 117 3.78 4.35 -13.54
N GLU A 118 4.82 5.19 -13.52
CA GLU A 118 5.53 5.60 -12.31
C GLU A 118 4.91 6.79 -11.57
N ALA A 119 3.90 7.44 -12.16
CA ALA A 119 3.17 8.51 -11.50
C ALA A 119 2.33 7.95 -10.35
N LEU A 120 2.41 8.60 -9.19
CA LEU A 120 1.70 8.20 -7.98
C LEU A 120 1.27 9.41 -7.17
N THR A 121 0.26 9.24 -6.33
CA THR A 121 -0.08 10.20 -5.28
C THR A 121 0.74 9.90 -4.02
N LEU A 122 1.53 10.87 -3.58
CA LEU A 122 2.23 10.85 -2.29
C LEU A 122 1.42 11.64 -1.27
N SER A 123 1.05 10.98 -0.18
CA SER A 123 0.39 11.57 0.97
C SER A 123 1.31 11.60 2.18
N THR A 124 1.39 12.75 2.82
CA THR A 124 2.16 13.01 4.06
C THR A 124 1.26 13.71 5.07
N ALA A 125 1.62 13.68 6.35
CA ALA A 125 0.87 14.38 7.38
C ALA A 125 1.80 15.08 8.37
N HIS A 126 1.46 16.31 8.72
CA HIS A 126 2.20 17.07 9.72
C HIS A 126 1.76 16.70 11.14
N LEU A 127 2.71 16.45 12.04
CA LEU A 127 2.46 16.30 13.48
C LEU A 127 2.96 17.54 14.24
N PRO A 128 2.22 18.02 15.26
CA PRO A 128 1.12 17.34 15.95
C PRO A 128 -0.27 17.57 15.35
N SER A 129 -0.43 18.47 14.37
CA SER A 129 -1.76 18.87 13.89
C SER A 129 -2.57 17.73 13.23
N GLY A 130 -1.91 16.69 12.72
CA GLY A 130 -2.54 15.62 11.96
C GLY A 130 -3.01 16.05 10.56
N ARG A 131 -2.65 17.27 10.11
CA ARG A 131 -3.08 17.79 8.80
C ARG A 131 -2.41 16.98 7.70
N VAL A 132 -3.23 16.37 6.85
CA VAL A 132 -2.78 15.58 5.69
C VAL A 132 -2.64 16.46 4.46
N SER A 133 -1.63 16.19 3.64
CA SER A 133 -1.44 16.81 2.34
C SER A 133 -1.02 15.77 1.30
N SER A 134 -1.49 15.94 0.06
CA SER A 134 -1.25 14.99 -1.04
C SER A 134 -0.81 15.71 -2.31
N ARG A 135 0.01 15.05 -3.14
CA ARG A 135 0.45 15.55 -4.45
C ARG A 135 0.92 14.42 -5.35
N ILE A 136 0.97 14.67 -6.66
CA ILE A 136 1.59 13.75 -7.60
C ILE A 136 3.12 13.84 -7.50
N VAL A 137 3.77 12.68 -7.47
CA VAL A 137 5.21 12.51 -7.65
C VAL A 137 5.46 11.31 -8.57
N TYR A 138 6.72 11.08 -8.92
CA TYR A 138 7.13 9.97 -9.78
C TYR A 138 8.08 9.07 -8.99
N MET A 139 7.75 7.79 -8.88
CA MET A 139 8.72 6.79 -8.45
C MET A 139 9.81 6.68 -9.52
N LYS A 140 11.08 6.58 -9.10
CA LYS A 140 12.20 6.44 -10.04
C LYS A 140 12.99 5.16 -9.84
N GLU A 141 12.96 4.62 -8.63
CA GLU A 141 13.62 3.35 -8.34
C GLU A 141 12.76 2.49 -7.42
N LEU A 142 12.85 1.19 -7.65
CA LEU A 142 12.35 0.16 -6.76
C LEU A 142 13.56 -0.68 -6.34
N THR A 143 13.75 -0.81 -5.04
CA THR A 143 14.81 -1.64 -4.46
C THR A 143 14.19 -2.67 -3.54
N HIS A 144 14.95 -3.69 -3.12
CA HIS A 144 14.51 -4.62 -2.09
C HIS A 144 14.16 -3.94 -0.75
N LEU A 145 14.68 -2.72 -0.51
CA LEU A 145 14.38 -1.93 0.67
C LEU A 145 13.08 -1.12 0.55
N GLY A 146 12.63 -0.82 -0.67
CA GLY A 146 11.41 -0.05 -0.90
C GLY A 146 11.45 0.87 -2.12
N PHE A 147 10.53 1.84 -2.11
CA PHE A 147 10.17 2.71 -3.23
C PHE A 147 10.90 4.04 -3.11
N VAL A 148 11.58 4.50 -4.16
CA VAL A 148 12.34 5.76 -4.13
C VAL A 148 11.68 6.81 -5.01
N VAL A 149 11.42 7.97 -4.41
CA VAL A 149 10.96 9.18 -5.08
C VAL A 149 11.99 10.28 -4.91
N TYR A 150 12.17 11.13 -5.92
CA TYR A 150 13.11 12.25 -5.86
C TYR A 150 12.35 13.58 -5.80
N SER A 151 12.75 14.44 -4.87
CA SER A 151 12.08 15.74 -4.69
C SER A 151 12.98 16.75 -3.98
N ASN A 152 12.46 17.96 -3.81
CA ASN A 152 13.01 18.91 -2.85
C ASN A 152 12.45 18.57 -1.46
N PHE A 153 13.36 18.29 -0.54
CA PHE A 153 13.10 17.89 0.83
C PHE A 153 13.68 18.89 1.86
N ALA A 154 13.78 20.18 1.52
CA ALA A 154 14.06 21.24 2.49
C ALA A 154 12.91 22.24 2.64
N THR A 155 12.44 22.82 1.53
CA THR A 155 11.50 23.96 1.58
C THR A 155 10.05 23.59 1.25
N SER A 156 9.79 22.34 0.87
CA SER A 156 8.47 21.92 0.42
C SER A 156 7.57 21.45 1.56
N GLN A 157 6.24 21.55 1.40
CA GLN A 157 5.30 21.12 2.43
C GLN A 157 5.50 19.64 2.83
N LYS A 158 5.78 18.74 1.87
CA LYS A 158 6.06 17.33 2.18
C LYS A 158 7.32 17.17 3.03
N ALA A 159 8.31 18.06 2.86
CA ALA A 159 9.53 18.06 3.67
C ALA A 159 9.24 18.46 5.11
N GLU A 160 8.38 19.45 5.30
CA GLU A 160 7.92 19.88 6.63
C GLU A 160 7.16 18.76 7.34
N ASP A 161 6.17 18.17 6.64
CA ASP A 161 5.40 17.04 7.15
C ASP A 161 6.34 15.90 7.58
N LEU A 162 7.25 15.48 6.69
CA LEU A 162 8.17 14.36 6.92
C LEU A 162 9.20 14.60 8.03
N ARG A 163 9.54 15.86 8.34
CA ARG A 163 10.42 16.19 9.46
C ARG A 163 9.75 15.89 10.80
N THR A 164 8.43 16.07 10.88
CA THR A 164 7.64 15.83 12.08
C THR A 164 7.08 14.41 12.17
N ASN A 165 6.95 13.74 11.02
CA ASN A 165 6.30 12.44 10.89
C ASN A 165 6.95 11.64 9.75
N PRO A 166 7.81 10.65 10.04
CA PRO A 166 8.54 9.91 9.02
C PRO A 166 7.68 8.84 8.34
N HIS A 167 6.37 9.07 8.19
CA HIS A 167 5.46 8.15 7.53
C HIS A 167 4.83 8.77 6.29
N ALA A 168 4.68 7.96 5.25
CA ALA A 168 3.97 8.37 4.03
C ALA A 168 3.14 7.22 3.45
N SER A 169 2.17 7.60 2.62
CA SER A 169 1.42 6.70 1.76
C SER A 169 1.66 7.03 0.29
N LEU A 170 1.81 6.00 -0.53
CA LEU A 170 1.87 6.07 -1.99
C LEU A 170 0.62 5.39 -2.55
N SER A 171 -0.02 5.99 -3.55
CA SER A 171 -1.12 5.37 -4.30
C SER A 171 -0.84 5.47 -5.80
N PHE A 172 -0.67 4.30 -6.43
CA PHE A 172 -0.58 4.13 -7.87
C PHE A 172 -1.96 3.77 -8.41
N TRP A 173 -2.38 4.44 -9.48
CA TRP A 173 -3.62 4.13 -10.18
C TRP A 173 -3.33 3.91 -11.66
N TRP A 174 -3.56 2.67 -12.12
CA TRP A 174 -3.41 2.30 -13.53
C TRP A 174 -4.79 2.01 -14.08
N LYS A 175 -5.43 3.07 -14.60
CA LYS A 175 -6.80 3.04 -15.12
C LYS A 175 -6.96 1.96 -16.20
N GLU A 176 -5.99 1.84 -17.10
CA GLU A 176 -6.00 0.94 -18.25
C GLU A 176 -6.03 -0.54 -17.84
N LEU A 177 -5.54 -0.84 -16.64
CA LEU A 177 -5.50 -2.18 -16.05
C LEU A 177 -6.58 -2.37 -14.98
N GLU A 178 -7.30 -1.31 -14.60
CA GLU A 178 -8.22 -1.30 -13.47
C GLU A 178 -7.54 -1.79 -12.19
N ARG A 179 -6.33 -1.28 -11.93
CA ARG A 179 -5.51 -1.68 -10.78
C ARG A 179 -5.08 -0.49 -9.96
N GLN A 180 -5.05 -0.71 -8.65
CA GLN A 180 -4.46 0.22 -7.71
C GLN A 180 -3.43 -0.53 -6.86
N VAL A 181 -2.31 0.13 -6.59
CA VAL A 181 -1.38 -0.30 -5.55
C VAL A 181 -1.26 0.79 -4.50
N ARG A 182 -1.46 0.45 -3.24
CA ARG A 182 -1.20 1.34 -2.10
C ARG A 182 0.02 0.84 -1.34
N VAL A 183 0.88 1.77 -0.94
CA VAL A 183 2.06 1.48 -0.13
C VAL A 183 2.06 2.42 1.07
N GLU A 184 2.21 1.90 2.28
CA GLU A 184 2.36 2.70 3.49
C GLU A 184 3.64 2.26 4.20
N GLY A 185 4.45 3.22 4.64
CA GLY A 185 5.78 2.91 5.14
C GLY A 185 6.48 4.05 5.85
N VAL A 186 7.70 3.75 6.29
CA VAL A 186 8.61 4.70 6.93
C VAL A 186 9.50 5.33 5.86
N CYS A 187 9.69 6.64 5.95
CA CYS A 187 10.45 7.44 5.01
C CYS A 187 11.88 7.69 5.51
N GLU A 188 12.85 7.43 4.63
CA GLU A 188 14.28 7.63 4.90
C GLU A 188 14.93 8.41 3.76
N ARG A 189 15.81 9.37 4.07
CA ARG A 189 16.63 10.04 3.05
C ARG A 189 17.68 9.06 2.55
N ILE A 190 17.84 8.96 1.23
CA ILE A 190 18.93 8.19 0.64
C ILE A 190 20.23 9.02 0.67
N SER A 191 21.37 8.37 0.39
CA SER A 191 22.67 9.05 0.47
C SER A 191 22.81 10.15 -0.59
N LYS A 192 23.75 11.08 -0.37
CA LYS A 192 24.06 12.13 -1.35
C LYS A 192 24.63 11.52 -2.64
N GLU A 193 25.38 10.43 -2.51
CA GLU A 193 25.98 9.69 -3.62
C GLU A 193 24.90 8.99 -4.45
N GLU A 194 23.95 8.30 -3.82
CA GLU A 194 22.78 7.72 -4.52
C GLU A 194 21.98 8.83 -5.22
N SER A 195 21.76 9.96 -4.54
CA SER A 195 21.05 11.11 -5.11
C SER A 195 21.78 11.74 -6.28
N GLN A 196 23.10 11.87 -6.21
CA GLN A 196 23.93 12.41 -7.28
C GLN A 196 23.91 11.49 -8.51
N ALA A 197 24.01 10.17 -8.30
CA ALA A 197 23.96 9.19 -9.37
C ALA A 197 22.66 9.33 -10.20
N TYR A 198 21.50 9.40 -9.55
CA TYR A 198 20.24 9.68 -10.25
C TYR A 198 20.21 11.11 -10.83
N PHE A 199 20.68 12.13 -10.10
CA PHE A 199 20.70 13.51 -10.57
C PHE A 199 21.45 13.66 -11.90
N ASP A 200 22.56 12.95 -12.09
CA ASP A 200 23.38 13.00 -13.30
C ASP A 200 22.69 12.40 -14.53
N THR A 201 21.71 11.51 -14.34
CA THR A 201 20.84 11.00 -15.43
C THR A 201 19.86 12.05 -15.95
N ARG A 202 19.60 13.12 -15.20
CA ARG A 202 18.59 14.12 -15.55
C ARG A 202 19.11 15.06 -16.64
N GLY A 203 18.23 15.37 -17.60
CA GLY A 203 18.51 16.38 -18.61
C GLY A 203 18.96 17.71 -17.98
N ARG A 204 19.88 18.43 -18.64
CA ARG A 204 20.52 19.64 -18.08
C ARG A 204 19.50 20.67 -17.55
N GLY A 205 18.41 20.91 -18.29
CA GLY A 205 17.33 21.80 -17.86
C GLY A 205 16.63 21.35 -16.57
N SER A 206 16.46 20.04 -16.37
CA SER A 206 15.92 19.48 -15.12
C SER A 206 16.85 19.67 -13.93
N ARG A 207 18.17 19.54 -14.15
CA ARG A 207 19.20 19.81 -13.13
C ARG A 207 19.22 21.29 -12.73
N ILE A 208 19.12 22.18 -13.72
CA ILE A 208 18.99 23.63 -13.49
C ILE A 208 17.70 23.95 -12.74
N GLY A 209 16.56 23.42 -13.17
CA GLY A 209 15.28 23.65 -12.51
C GLY A 209 15.26 23.20 -11.04
N ALA A 210 15.99 22.13 -10.72
CA ALA A 210 16.18 21.71 -9.34
C ALA A 210 16.95 22.75 -8.49
N TRP A 211 17.94 23.44 -9.06
CA TRP A 211 18.69 24.51 -8.40
C TRP A 211 17.92 25.84 -8.31
N ALA A 212 17.22 26.20 -9.39
CA ALA A 212 16.50 27.46 -9.48
C ALA A 212 15.23 27.46 -8.61
N SER A 213 14.64 26.29 -8.35
CA SER A 213 13.38 26.18 -7.62
C SER A 213 13.59 26.02 -6.11
N LYS A 214 13.32 27.10 -5.35
CA LYS A 214 12.93 27.00 -3.93
C LYS A 214 11.52 26.40 -3.86
N GLN A 215 11.43 25.09 -4.10
CA GLN A 215 10.15 24.41 -4.32
C GLN A 215 9.14 24.72 -3.20
N SER A 216 7.91 25.05 -3.60
CA SER A 216 6.79 25.46 -2.73
C SER A 216 6.88 26.85 -2.09
N GLN A 217 7.83 27.70 -2.52
CA GLN A 217 7.82 29.14 -2.23
C GLN A 217 7.10 29.91 -3.33
N VAL A 218 6.52 31.07 -2.99
CA VAL A 218 5.92 32.01 -3.95
C VAL A 218 7.05 32.66 -4.77
N ILE A 219 6.92 32.71 -6.10
CA ILE A 219 7.83 33.41 -7.00
C ILE A 219 7.10 34.55 -7.71
N GLU A 220 7.81 35.64 -8.01
CA GLU A 220 7.24 36.84 -8.63
C GLU A 220 7.00 36.68 -10.14
N SER A 221 7.86 35.93 -10.86
CA SER A 221 7.73 35.73 -12.31
C SER A 221 8.56 34.55 -12.86
N ARG A 222 8.41 34.21 -14.15
CA ARG A 222 9.09 33.07 -14.82
C ARG A 222 10.57 33.34 -15.09
N GLU A 223 10.93 34.60 -15.32
CA GLU A 223 12.26 35.08 -15.71
C GLU A 223 13.32 34.74 -14.63
N VAL A 224 12.89 34.55 -13.37
CA VAL A 224 13.74 34.13 -12.24
C VAL A 224 14.36 32.74 -12.45
N LEU A 225 13.82 31.90 -13.35
CA LEU A 225 14.23 30.51 -13.54
C LEU A 225 15.37 30.29 -14.57
N GLU A 226 15.79 31.32 -15.31
CA GLU A 226 16.57 31.15 -16.57
C GLU A 226 18.11 31.32 -16.43
N GLY A 227 18.63 31.67 -15.24
CA GLY A 227 20.00 32.16 -15.08
C GLY A 227 21.17 31.18 -14.85
N TRP A 228 21.06 29.87 -15.12
CA TRP A 228 22.06 28.88 -14.62
C TRP A 228 22.94 28.23 -15.71
N GLY A 229 24.27 28.45 -15.59
CA GLY A 229 25.27 28.17 -16.63
C GLY A 229 26.54 27.41 -16.18
N LYS A 230 26.44 26.36 -15.35
CA LYS A 230 27.62 25.50 -15.03
C LYS A 230 27.68 24.24 -15.92
N GLU A 231 28.90 23.74 -16.19
CA GLU A 231 29.17 22.49 -16.93
C GLU A 231 28.89 21.23 -16.08
N LYS A 232 29.33 21.22 -14.81
CA LYS A 232 28.97 20.20 -13.82
C LYS A 232 28.05 20.82 -12.76
N ILE A 233 26.85 20.27 -12.64
CA ILE A 233 25.83 20.70 -11.69
C ILE A 233 25.77 19.63 -10.61
N GLU A 234 26.29 19.93 -9.42
CA GLU A 234 26.14 19.05 -8.26
C GLU A 234 24.69 19.01 -7.80
N VAL A 235 24.28 17.95 -7.13
CA VAL A 235 22.96 17.88 -6.52
C VAL A 235 22.84 18.93 -5.39
N PRO A 236 21.80 19.79 -5.38
CA PRO A 236 21.58 20.70 -4.26
C PRO A 236 21.32 19.93 -2.97
N GLU A 237 21.81 20.43 -1.81
CA GLU A 237 21.64 19.76 -0.51
C GLU A 237 20.18 19.48 -0.14
N TYR A 238 19.28 20.36 -0.57
CA TYR A 238 17.85 20.25 -0.34
C TYR A 238 17.14 19.29 -1.29
N TRP A 239 17.81 18.79 -2.33
CA TRP A 239 17.25 17.85 -3.29
C TRP A 239 17.84 16.47 -3.06
N GLY A 240 17.04 15.43 -3.24
CA GLY A 240 17.55 14.06 -3.15
C GLY A 240 16.43 13.05 -3.20
N GLY A 241 16.81 11.79 -3.01
CA GLY A 241 15.85 10.71 -2.92
C GLY A 241 15.29 10.54 -1.51
N LEU A 242 14.05 10.08 -1.46
CA LEU A 242 13.37 9.58 -0.28
C LEU A 242 12.93 8.16 -0.57
N ARG A 243 13.38 7.23 0.26
CA ARG A 243 12.99 5.83 0.24
C ARG A 243 11.83 5.63 1.19
N ILE A 244 10.76 5.00 0.71
CA ILE A 244 9.63 4.54 1.53
C ILE A 244 9.83 3.05 1.76
N ARG A 245 10.19 2.67 2.99
CA ARG A 245 10.31 1.28 3.42
C ARG A 245 8.92 0.76 3.80
N PRO A 246 8.32 -0.15 3.02
CA PRO A 246 6.92 -0.50 3.18
C PRO A 246 6.70 -1.30 4.47
N LEU A 247 5.63 -0.98 5.20
CA LEU A 247 5.08 -1.80 6.28
C LEU A 247 3.74 -2.41 5.88
N ARG A 248 3.07 -1.80 4.89
CA ARG A 248 1.84 -2.29 4.29
C ARG A 248 1.89 -2.06 2.78
N VAL A 249 1.47 -3.06 2.01
CA VAL A 249 1.26 -2.94 0.55
C VAL A 249 -0.08 -3.58 0.21
N GLU A 250 -0.98 -2.85 -0.43
CA GLU A 250 -2.26 -3.36 -0.90
C GLU A 250 -2.28 -3.42 -2.43
N PHE A 251 -2.68 -4.57 -2.96
CA PHE A 251 -2.98 -4.80 -4.37
C PHE A 251 -4.49 -4.90 -4.53
N TRP A 252 -5.04 -3.98 -5.31
CA TRP A 252 -6.46 -3.90 -5.64
C TRP A 252 -6.64 -4.13 -7.13
N GLN A 253 -7.56 -5.02 -7.50
CA GLN A 253 -7.96 -5.29 -8.87
C GLN A 253 -9.47 -5.08 -9.01
N GLY A 254 -9.85 -4.25 -9.96
CA GLY A 254 -11.24 -4.00 -10.31
C GLY A 254 -11.92 -5.28 -10.78
N ARG A 255 -13.16 -5.46 -10.32
CA ARG A 255 -14.07 -6.57 -10.64
C ARG A 255 -15.47 -6.03 -10.80
N GLU A 256 -16.30 -6.79 -11.50
CA GLU A 256 -17.71 -6.47 -11.68
C GLU A 256 -18.46 -6.40 -10.33
N SER A 257 -19.54 -5.63 -10.33
CA SER A 257 -20.47 -5.47 -9.21
C SER A 257 -19.81 -4.98 -7.92
N ARG A 258 -18.68 -4.29 -8.04
CA ARG A 258 -17.91 -3.73 -6.93
C ARG A 258 -17.31 -4.77 -5.99
N LEU A 259 -17.29 -6.05 -6.38
CA LEU A 259 -16.70 -7.14 -5.61
C LEU A 259 -15.20 -7.28 -5.93
N HIS A 260 -14.46 -6.19 -5.72
CA HIS A 260 -13.05 -6.06 -6.05
C HIS A 260 -12.16 -7.06 -5.29
N ASP A 261 -11.12 -7.54 -5.96
CA ASP A 261 -10.10 -8.35 -5.30
C ASP A 261 -9.10 -7.45 -4.61
N ARG A 262 -8.91 -7.65 -3.30
CA ARG A 262 -8.04 -6.85 -2.46
C ARG A 262 -7.15 -7.74 -1.61
N PHE A 263 -5.84 -7.63 -1.79
CA PHE A 263 -4.87 -8.34 -0.97
C PHE A 263 -3.88 -7.38 -0.34
N GLU A 264 -3.71 -7.54 0.96
CA GLU A 264 -2.81 -6.73 1.77
C GLU A 264 -1.66 -7.57 2.29
N TYR A 265 -0.46 -7.05 2.09
CA TYR A 265 0.77 -7.48 2.72
C TYR A 265 1.03 -6.56 3.91
N VAL A 266 1.24 -7.13 5.09
CA VAL A 266 1.53 -6.36 6.31
C VAL A 266 2.68 -6.99 7.12
N ARG A 267 3.53 -6.14 7.69
CA ARG A 267 4.57 -6.50 8.64
C ARG A 267 4.69 -5.43 9.73
N ASP A 268 5.10 -5.85 10.92
CA ASP A 268 5.13 -4.95 12.09
C ASP A 268 6.41 -4.07 12.12
N THR A 269 7.49 -4.55 11.50
CA THR A 269 8.78 -3.85 11.39
C THR A 269 9.32 -3.96 9.98
N VAL A 270 10.21 -3.04 9.59
CA VAL A 270 10.82 -2.98 8.25
C VAL A 270 11.70 -4.19 7.88
N ASP A 271 12.08 -4.99 8.86
CA ASP A 271 12.82 -6.26 8.68
C ASP A 271 11.98 -7.48 9.11
N GLY A 272 10.68 -7.28 9.38
CA GLY A 272 9.75 -8.33 9.78
C GLY A 272 9.21 -9.14 8.59
N GLU A 273 8.65 -10.30 8.90
CA GLU A 273 8.01 -11.17 7.91
C GLU A 273 6.68 -10.61 7.42
N TRP A 274 6.39 -10.82 6.14
CA TRP A 274 5.13 -10.42 5.52
C TRP A 274 4.01 -11.41 5.82
N ARG A 275 2.83 -10.87 6.14
CA ARG A 275 1.57 -11.61 6.19
C ARG A 275 0.66 -11.12 5.08
N ILE A 276 0.00 -12.05 4.38
CA ILE A 276 -0.92 -11.74 3.28
C ILE A 276 -2.36 -12.00 3.71
N ASN A 277 -3.22 -11.00 3.64
CA ASN A 277 -4.64 -11.05 3.97
C ASN A 277 -5.51 -10.68 2.76
N ARG A 278 -6.67 -11.33 2.58
CA ARG A 278 -7.71 -10.83 1.66
C ARG A 278 -8.59 -9.84 2.42
N LEU A 279 -8.81 -8.67 1.83
CA LEU A 279 -9.71 -7.64 2.38
C LEU A 279 -11.08 -7.73 1.69
N SER A 280 -12.14 -7.33 2.37
CA SER A 280 -13.42 -7.07 1.72
C SER A 280 -13.30 -5.86 0.78
N PRO A 281 -14.04 -5.84 -0.34
CA PRO A 281 -14.11 -4.67 -1.22
C PRO A 281 -14.52 -3.41 -0.46
#